data_AF-Q84I30-F1
#
_entry.id   AF-Q84I30-F1
#
_cell.length_a   1.000
_cell.length_b   1.000
_cell.length_c   1.000
_cell.angle_alpha   90.00
_cell.angle_beta   90.00
_cell.angle_gamma   90.00
#
_symmetry.space_group_name_H-M   'P 1'
#
loop_
_entity.id
_entity.type
_entity.pdbx_description
1 polymer ?
#
loop_
_entity_poly.entity_id
_entity_poly.type
_entity_poly.pdbx_seq_one_letter_code
_entity_poly.pdbx_strand_id
1 'polypeptide(L)'
;MGMINPVALQRSFIAWMKDCHTLTDGEVIAIDGKTLRGSYDRSKGKGTIHMVNAFATANGMSIGQQNVDSKSNEITAIPKLLDLLDVKGCLITIDAMGCQKKIAQKILDKEADYLLAVKGNQGMLEQAFDDYFRMDMLQDFDGSAYSTQEKSHGRIETRVALVNRDLSVLGDIEHEWPGLKSMGIVASIRQESAVATEQDVSILICSSQTGHFIKRHFVVQN
;
A
#
# COMPACT_ATOMS: atom_id res chain seq x y z
N MET A 1 4.03 34.46 20.72
CA MET A 1 3.25 33.32 20.20
C MET A 1 3.86 32.04 20.75
N GLY A 2 3.10 31.23 21.48
CA GLY A 2 3.59 29.93 21.94
C GLY A 2 3.82 29.02 20.74
N MET A 3 5.08 28.75 20.41
CA MET A 3 5.42 27.81 19.35
C MET A 3 5.38 26.40 19.94
N ILE A 4 4.44 25.59 19.47
CA ILE A 4 4.39 24.17 19.83
C ILE A 4 5.51 23.45 19.07
N ASN A 5 6.30 22.63 19.77
CA ASN A 5 7.33 21.82 19.13
C ASN A 5 6.66 20.72 18.28
N PRO A 6 6.85 20.71 16.95
CA PRO A 6 6.13 19.79 16.05
C PRO A 6 6.52 18.33 16.28
N VAL A 7 7.77 18.05 16.63
CA VAL A 7 8.24 16.67 16.90
C VAL A 7 7.66 16.14 18.20
N ALA A 8 7.61 16.99 19.24
CA ALA A 8 7.01 16.62 20.51
C ALA A 8 5.49 16.39 20.36
N LEU A 9 4.81 17.24 19.59
CA LEU A 9 3.39 17.09 19.29
C LEU A 9 3.12 15.79 18.52
N GLN A 10 3.89 15.50 17.46
CA GLN A 10 3.76 14.27 16.67
C GLN A 10 3.94 13.03 17.53
N ARG A 11 4.96 12.99 18.40
CA ARG A 11 5.18 11.88 19.33
C ARG A 11 4.02 11.72 20.31
N SER A 12 3.52 12.83 20.85
CA SER A 12 2.39 12.81 21.79
C SER A 12 1.11 12.35 21.12
N PHE A 13 0.88 12.77 19.87
CA PHE A 13 -0.24 12.31 19.06
C PHE A 13 -0.16 10.80 18.80
N ILE A 14 0.99 10.29 18.34
CA ILE A 14 1.17 8.85 18.10
C ILE A 14 0.98 8.05 19.39
N ALA A 15 1.52 8.53 20.52
CA ALA A 15 1.34 7.88 21.82
C ALA A 15 -0.15 7.85 22.23
N TRP A 16 -0.84 8.98 22.12
CA TRP A 16 -2.28 9.06 22.40
C TRP A 16 -3.10 8.14 21.49
N MET A 17 -2.75 8.06 20.20
CA MET A 17 -3.41 7.14 19.26
C MET A 17 -3.21 5.69 19.64
N LYS A 18 -2.03 5.30 20.14
CA LYS A 18 -1.79 3.94 20.67
C LYS A 18 -2.70 3.63 21.86
N ASP A 19 -2.93 4.60 22.74
CA ASP A 19 -3.78 4.40 23.92
C ASP A 19 -5.27 4.36 23.56
N CYS A 20 -5.68 5.08 22.51
CA CYS A 20 -7.09 5.17 22.09
C CYS A 20 -7.51 4.12 21.06
N HIS A 21 -6.56 3.38 20.49
CA HIS A 21 -6.82 2.45 19.42
C HIS A 21 -6.29 1.05 19.73
N THR A 22 -7.20 0.09 19.77
CA THR A 22 -6.84 -1.33 19.76
C THR A 22 -6.70 -1.77 18.32
N LEU A 23 -5.47 -2.00 17.87
CA LEU A 23 -5.21 -2.66 16.59
C LEU A 23 -5.75 -4.09 16.68
N THR A 24 -6.69 -4.43 15.81
CA THR A 24 -7.20 -5.80 15.71
C THR A 24 -6.27 -6.64 14.85
N ASP A 25 -6.15 -7.92 15.18
CA ASP A 25 -5.39 -8.86 14.35
C ASP A 25 -5.92 -8.86 12.90
N GLY A 26 -5.01 -8.68 11.95
CA GLY A 26 -5.34 -8.50 10.53
C GLY A 26 -5.84 -7.10 10.12
N GLU A 27 -5.72 -6.06 10.97
CA GLU A 27 -5.98 -4.67 10.58
C GLU A 27 -5.12 -4.28 9.38
N VAL A 28 -5.70 -3.53 8.44
CA VAL A 28 -4.96 -3.02 7.28
C VAL A 28 -4.54 -1.59 7.54
N ILE A 29 -3.23 -1.35 7.54
CA ILE A 29 -2.63 -0.03 7.70
C ILE A 29 -2.02 0.38 6.36
N ALA A 30 -2.57 1.44 5.77
CA ALA A 30 -2.09 2.01 4.54
C ALA A 30 -1.03 3.07 4.82
N ILE A 31 0.14 2.94 4.20
CA ILE A 31 1.20 3.94 4.27
C ILE A 31 1.33 4.59 2.90
N ASP A 32 1.06 5.88 2.86
CA ASP A 32 0.98 6.67 1.62
C ASP A 32 1.65 8.04 1.77
N GLY A 33 2.23 8.52 0.67
CA GLY A 33 2.86 9.82 0.55
C GLY A 33 1.87 10.92 0.17
N LYS A 34 1.73 11.94 1.03
CA LYS A 34 0.86 13.09 0.79
C LYS A 34 1.65 14.39 0.67
N THR A 35 1.34 15.14 -0.37
CA THR A 35 1.83 16.50 -0.57
C THR A 35 0.79 17.49 -0.05
N LEU A 36 1.13 18.25 0.98
CA LEU A 36 0.26 19.30 1.53
C LEU A 36 0.25 20.52 0.60
N ARG A 37 -0.67 20.53 -0.37
CA ARG A 37 -0.84 21.67 -1.29
C ARG A 37 -1.24 22.92 -0.50
N GLY A 38 -0.58 24.05 -0.78
CA GLY A 38 -0.79 25.31 -0.05
C GLY A 38 0.10 25.52 1.18
N SER A 39 0.94 24.56 1.55
CA SER A 39 1.92 24.70 2.65
C SER A 39 3.21 25.44 2.25
N TYR A 40 3.30 25.93 1.02
CA TYR A 40 4.48 26.65 0.54
C TYR A 40 4.60 28.00 1.27
N ASP A 41 5.77 28.28 1.81
CA ASP A 41 6.07 29.56 2.42
C ASP A 41 7.11 30.30 1.57
N ARG A 42 6.61 31.11 0.62
CA ARG A 42 7.46 31.93 -0.25
C ARG A 42 8.29 32.94 0.54
N SER A 43 7.80 33.41 1.69
CA SER A 43 8.52 34.38 2.52
C SER A 43 9.76 33.78 3.18
N LYS A 44 9.77 32.47 3.43
CA LYS A 44 10.89 31.71 4.00
C LYS A 44 11.60 30.79 3.01
N GLY A 45 11.27 30.88 1.72
CA GLY A 45 11.84 30.02 0.67
C GLY A 45 11.57 28.52 0.86
N LYS A 46 10.51 28.15 1.59
CA LYS A 46 10.18 26.75 1.86
C LYS A 46 9.18 26.23 0.83
N GLY A 47 9.56 25.13 0.17
CA GLY A 47 8.67 24.39 -0.74
C GLY A 47 7.50 23.72 -0.01
N THR A 48 6.67 23.00 -0.77
CA THR A 48 5.56 22.22 -0.22
C THR A 48 6.05 21.13 0.73
N ILE A 49 5.34 20.92 1.83
CA ILE A 49 5.62 19.85 2.78
C ILE A 49 5.13 18.53 2.19
N HIS A 50 6.04 17.56 2.13
CA HIS A 50 5.76 16.17 1.77
C HIS A 50 5.77 15.32 3.04
N MET A 51 4.80 14.44 3.20
CA MET A 51 4.63 13.68 4.43
C MET A 51 4.14 12.28 4.13
N VAL A 52 4.68 11.29 4.83
CA VAL A 52 4.16 9.92 4.81
C VAL A 52 3.12 9.77 5.92
N ASN A 53 1.99 9.18 5.62
CA ASN A 53 0.87 8.99 6.54
C ASN A 53 0.51 7.51 6.66
N ALA A 54 0.42 7.00 7.89
CA ALA A 54 -0.16 5.70 8.20
C ALA A 54 -1.63 5.85 8.56
N PHE A 55 -2.49 5.10 7.86
CA PHE A 55 -3.94 5.16 7.97
C PHE A 55 -4.50 3.78 8.32
N ALA A 56 -5.15 3.65 9.48
CA ALA A 56 -5.86 2.44 9.88
C ALA A 56 -7.24 2.44 9.22
N THR A 57 -7.48 1.43 8.39
CA THR A 57 -8.55 1.45 7.39
C THR A 57 -9.90 1.04 7.97
N ALA A 58 -9.94 0.07 8.89
CA ALA A 58 -11.18 -0.30 9.58
C ALA A 58 -11.69 0.83 10.48
N ASN A 59 -10.75 1.63 11.00
CA ASN A 59 -11.03 2.74 11.90
C ASN A 59 -11.17 4.09 11.19
N GLY A 60 -10.86 4.17 9.88
CA GLY A 60 -10.98 5.38 9.08
C GLY A 60 -10.12 6.54 9.59
N MET A 61 -8.95 6.29 10.19
CA MET A 61 -8.17 7.32 10.89
C MET A 61 -6.67 7.24 10.62
N SER A 62 -6.01 8.41 10.65
CA SER A 62 -4.55 8.49 10.66
C SER A 62 -4.01 8.15 12.05
N ILE A 63 -3.12 7.16 12.11
CA ILE A 63 -2.50 6.69 13.35
C ILE A 63 -1.05 7.18 13.51
N GLY A 64 -0.48 7.75 12.44
CA GLY A 64 0.85 8.31 12.47
C GLY A 64 1.21 9.02 11.18
N GLN A 65 2.07 10.03 11.31
CA GLN A 65 2.55 10.82 10.18
C GLN A 65 4.03 11.10 10.37
N GLN A 66 4.78 11.18 9.27
CA GLN A 66 6.21 11.49 9.29
C GLN A 66 6.55 12.42 8.13
N ASN A 67 7.10 13.59 8.46
CA ASN A 67 7.57 14.54 7.47
C ASN A 67 8.73 13.96 6.63
N VAL A 68 8.70 14.21 5.33
CA VAL A 68 9.78 13.89 4.39
C VAL A 68 10.69 15.11 4.30
N ASP A 69 11.96 14.94 4.66
CA ASP A 69 12.94 16.02 4.58
C ASP A 69 13.06 16.52 3.13
N SER A 70 13.34 17.81 2.94
CA SER A 70 13.35 18.48 1.62
C SER A 70 14.37 17.92 0.61
N LYS A 71 15.32 17.11 1.07
CA LYS A 71 16.32 16.40 0.24
C LYS A 71 16.13 14.88 0.26
N SER A 72 15.03 14.40 0.81
CA SER A 72 14.76 12.97 1.01
C SER A 72 13.45 12.57 0.32
N ASN A 73 13.12 11.29 0.42
CA ASN A 73 11.91 10.70 -0.15
C ASN A 73 11.22 9.77 0.85
N GLU A 74 10.07 9.26 0.44
CA GLU A 74 9.21 8.36 1.22
C GLU A 74 9.94 7.08 1.64
N ILE A 75 10.84 6.56 0.79
CA ILE A 75 11.65 5.36 1.07
C ILE A 75 12.42 5.49 2.39
N THR A 76 12.88 6.70 2.74
CA THR A 76 13.59 6.95 4.01
C THR A 76 12.66 7.31 5.17
N ALA A 77 11.46 7.81 4.88
CA ALA A 77 10.50 8.26 5.89
C ALA A 77 9.64 7.10 6.41
N ILE A 78 9.28 6.15 5.53
CA ILE A 78 8.50 4.95 5.88
C ILE A 78 9.17 4.15 7.01
N PRO A 79 10.47 3.80 6.97
CA PRO A 79 11.13 3.12 8.06
C PRO A 79 11.05 3.88 9.39
N LYS A 80 11.19 5.20 9.38
CA LYS A 80 11.11 6.03 10.59
C LYS A 80 9.68 6.04 11.15
N LEU A 81 8.68 6.08 10.28
CA LEU A 81 7.27 6.00 10.67
C LEU A 81 6.96 4.64 11.30
N LEU A 82 7.40 3.54 10.66
CA LEU A 82 7.22 2.19 11.18
C LEU A 82 7.81 2.04 12.59
N ASP A 83 8.98 2.61 12.88
CA ASP A 83 9.60 2.55 14.21
C ASP A 83 8.70 3.14 15.31
N LEU A 84 7.91 4.15 14.98
CA LEU A 84 7.02 4.82 15.92
C LEU A 84 5.71 4.06 16.14
N LEU A 85 5.31 3.22 15.19
CA LEU A 85 4.04 2.48 15.23
C LEU A 85 4.23 1.09 15.84
N ASP A 86 3.23 0.65 16.60
CA ASP A 86 3.04 -0.77 16.89
C ASP A 86 2.15 -1.30 15.76
N VAL A 87 2.61 -2.32 15.04
CA VAL A 87 1.96 -2.85 13.83
C VAL A 87 1.89 -4.36 13.81
N LYS A 88 2.23 -5.00 14.94
CA LYS A 88 2.25 -6.45 15.06
C LYS A 88 0.89 -7.05 14.67
N GLY A 89 0.90 -8.11 13.87
CA GLY A 89 -0.31 -8.77 13.35
C GLY A 89 -1.10 -7.96 12.32
N CYS A 90 -0.64 -6.76 11.95
CA CYS A 90 -1.29 -5.95 10.92
C CYS A 90 -0.77 -6.30 9.53
N LEU A 91 -1.58 -6.00 8.51
CA LEU A 91 -1.13 -5.95 7.12
C LEU A 91 -0.78 -4.51 6.75
N ILE A 92 0.48 -4.26 6.40
CA ILE A 92 0.95 -2.98 5.93
C ILE A 92 0.86 -2.93 4.40
N THR A 93 0.09 -1.99 3.87
CA THR A 93 -0.01 -1.75 2.43
C THR A 93 0.76 -0.50 2.06
N ILE A 94 1.61 -0.58 1.04
CA ILE A 94 2.41 0.56 0.58
C ILE A 94 2.34 0.63 -0.95
N ASP A 95 2.36 1.85 -1.45
CA ASP A 95 2.41 2.14 -2.87
C ASP A 95 3.70 1.62 -3.54
N ALA A 96 3.76 1.78 -4.87
CA ALA A 96 4.89 1.27 -5.64
C ALA A 96 6.21 1.98 -5.34
N MET A 97 6.18 3.25 -4.94
CA MET A 97 7.39 3.99 -4.58
C MET A 97 8.05 3.40 -3.32
N GLY A 98 7.24 2.98 -2.35
CA GLY A 98 7.69 2.29 -1.14
C GLY A 98 7.99 0.81 -1.31
N CYS A 99 7.83 0.22 -2.50
CA CYS A 99 8.10 -1.19 -2.77
C CYS A 99 9.59 -1.52 -2.78
N GLN A 100 10.14 -1.70 -1.58
CA GLN A 100 11.57 -1.87 -1.32
C GLN A 100 11.80 -3.07 -0.39
N LYS A 101 12.74 -3.94 -0.75
CA LYS A 101 13.10 -5.13 0.04
C LYS A 101 13.46 -4.81 1.50
N LYS A 102 14.15 -3.69 1.74
CA LYS A 102 14.49 -3.24 3.10
C LYS A 102 13.26 -2.82 3.92
N ILE A 103 12.25 -2.23 3.27
CA ILE A 103 10.99 -1.87 3.93
C ILE A 103 10.20 -3.14 4.23
N ALA A 104 10.12 -4.07 3.28
CA ALA A 104 9.51 -5.38 3.46
C ALA A 104 10.11 -6.13 4.67
N GLN A 105 11.45 -6.22 4.74
CA GLN A 105 12.14 -6.83 5.87
C GLN A 105 11.77 -6.15 7.20
N LYS A 106 11.75 -4.82 7.24
CA LYS A 106 11.42 -4.07 8.46
C LYS A 106 9.99 -4.29 8.94
N ILE A 107 9.05 -4.50 8.02
CA ILE A 107 7.66 -4.84 8.36
C ILE A 107 7.63 -6.22 9.02
N LEU A 108 8.33 -7.21 8.46
CA LEU A 108 8.44 -8.55 9.04
C LEU A 108 9.14 -8.56 10.41
N ASP A 109 10.20 -7.77 10.57
CA ASP A 109 10.92 -7.62 11.85
C ASP A 109 10.00 -7.08 12.96
N LYS A 110 8.91 -6.40 12.59
CA LYS A 110 7.85 -5.92 13.49
C LYS A 110 6.69 -6.90 13.65
N GLU A 111 6.86 -8.15 13.21
CA GLU A 111 5.83 -9.20 13.26
C GLU A 111 4.53 -8.81 12.55
N ALA A 112 4.66 -8.04 11.46
CA ALA A 112 3.56 -7.62 10.59
C ALA A 112 3.73 -8.24 9.20
N ASP A 113 2.64 -8.33 8.44
CA ASP A 113 2.68 -8.73 7.04
C ASP A 113 2.70 -7.50 6.13
N TYR A 114 3.21 -7.64 4.90
CA TYR A 114 3.15 -6.59 3.88
C TYR A 114 2.30 -7.00 2.68
N LEU A 115 1.75 -5.98 2.00
CA LEU A 115 1.22 -6.04 0.64
C LEU A 115 1.75 -4.82 -0.12
N LEU A 116 2.69 -5.03 -1.04
CA LEU A 116 3.38 -3.94 -1.73
C LEU A 116 2.97 -3.91 -3.20
N ALA A 117 2.62 -2.73 -3.69
CA ALA A 117 2.38 -2.52 -5.11
C ALA A 117 3.70 -2.54 -5.89
N VAL A 118 3.71 -3.15 -7.07
CA VAL A 118 4.88 -3.23 -7.95
C VAL A 118 4.60 -2.37 -9.17
N LYS A 119 5.50 -1.43 -9.48
CA LYS A 119 5.44 -0.61 -10.70
C LYS A 119 6.81 -0.02 -11.03
N GLY A 120 7.29 -0.18 -12.27
CA GLY A 120 8.36 0.60 -12.91
C GLY A 120 9.77 0.53 -12.32
N ASN A 121 9.92 0.25 -11.02
CA ASN A 121 11.19 0.23 -10.27
C ASN A 121 11.68 -1.19 -9.96
N GLN A 122 10.93 -2.23 -10.36
CA GLN A 122 11.28 -3.64 -10.15
C GLN A 122 11.12 -4.41 -11.46
N GLY A 123 11.83 -3.98 -12.52
CA GLY A 123 11.56 -4.41 -13.90
C GLY A 123 11.55 -5.93 -14.13
N MET A 124 12.42 -6.68 -13.45
CA MET A 124 12.41 -8.15 -13.53
C MET A 124 11.18 -8.78 -12.88
N LEU A 125 10.73 -8.22 -11.74
CA LEU A 125 9.52 -8.69 -11.06
C LEU A 125 8.32 -8.40 -11.95
N GLU A 126 8.17 -7.16 -12.42
CA GLU A 126 7.09 -6.76 -13.33
C GLU A 126 7.03 -7.64 -14.59
N GLN A 127 8.18 -7.91 -15.22
CA GLN A 127 8.25 -8.78 -16.39
C GLN A 127 7.82 -10.22 -16.09
N ALA A 128 8.22 -10.79 -14.96
CA ALA A 128 7.78 -12.13 -14.56
C ALA A 128 6.25 -12.21 -14.36
N PHE A 129 5.63 -11.12 -13.88
CA PHE A 129 4.18 -11.03 -13.80
C PHE A 129 3.55 -10.90 -15.18
N ASP A 130 4.07 -10.06 -16.07
CA ASP A 130 3.52 -9.88 -17.42
C ASP A 130 3.61 -11.15 -18.27
N ASP A 131 4.69 -11.94 -18.11
CA ASP A 131 4.88 -13.21 -18.82
C ASP A 131 3.91 -14.30 -18.31
N TYR A 132 3.59 -14.29 -17.02
CA TYR A 132 2.68 -15.24 -16.41
C TYR A 132 1.21 -14.87 -16.59
N PHE A 133 0.89 -13.62 -16.30
CA PHE A 133 -0.46 -13.14 -16.18
C PHE A 133 -1.02 -12.82 -17.56
N ARG A 134 -2.06 -13.55 -17.94
CA ARG A 134 -2.75 -13.34 -19.21
C ARG A 134 -4.18 -12.88 -18.97
N MET A 135 -4.70 -12.04 -19.87
CA MET A 135 -6.02 -11.42 -19.69
C MET A 135 -7.18 -12.43 -19.64
N ASP A 136 -7.03 -13.60 -20.27
CA ASP A 136 -7.98 -14.71 -20.17
C ASP A 136 -8.13 -15.22 -18.73
N MET A 137 -7.08 -15.11 -17.91
CA MET A 137 -7.14 -15.47 -16.49
C MET A 137 -8.09 -14.59 -15.69
N LEU A 138 -8.47 -13.38 -16.13
CA LEU A 138 -9.49 -12.59 -15.42
C LEU A 138 -10.87 -13.26 -15.41
N GLN A 139 -11.12 -14.18 -16.35
CA GLN A 139 -12.40 -14.89 -16.47
C GLN A 139 -12.34 -16.28 -15.87
N ASP A 140 -11.19 -16.96 -15.95
CA ASP A 140 -11.02 -18.35 -15.54
C ASP A 140 -9.63 -18.55 -14.91
N PHE A 141 -9.49 -18.15 -13.64
CA PHE A 141 -8.26 -18.31 -12.87
C PHE A 141 -8.39 -19.48 -11.89
N ASP A 142 -7.46 -20.43 -11.97
CA ASP A 142 -7.40 -21.62 -11.10
C ASP A 142 -6.99 -21.31 -9.65
N GLY A 143 -6.67 -20.04 -9.34
CA GLY A 143 -6.33 -19.57 -7.99
C GLY A 143 -7.46 -18.83 -7.27
N SER A 144 -7.12 -18.09 -6.22
CA SER A 144 -8.13 -17.31 -5.49
C SER A 144 -8.46 -16.03 -6.26
N ALA A 145 -9.69 -15.93 -6.76
CA ALA A 145 -10.21 -14.73 -7.43
C ALA A 145 -11.24 -14.00 -6.56
N TYR A 146 -11.21 -12.66 -6.60
CA TYR A 146 -12.23 -11.81 -5.99
C TYR A 146 -12.66 -10.74 -6.99
N SER A 147 -13.97 -10.52 -7.12
CA SER A 147 -14.49 -9.49 -8.00
C SER A 147 -15.56 -8.64 -7.31
N THR A 148 -15.53 -7.34 -7.59
CA THR A 148 -16.55 -6.37 -7.18
C THR A 148 -16.97 -5.53 -8.37
N GLN A 149 -18.25 -5.18 -8.43
CA GLN A 149 -18.79 -4.27 -9.42
C GLN A 149 -19.52 -3.14 -8.71
N GLU A 150 -19.11 -1.91 -8.99
CA GLU A 150 -19.76 -0.69 -8.50
C GLU A 150 -20.34 0.09 -9.68
N LYS A 151 -21.56 0.60 -9.49
CA LYS A 151 -22.24 1.45 -10.48
C LYS A 151 -22.47 2.83 -9.88
N SER A 152 -21.88 3.86 -10.48
CA SER A 152 -22.00 5.24 -10.02
C SER A 152 -22.02 6.20 -11.20
N HIS A 153 -22.97 7.16 -11.20
CA HIS A 153 -23.06 8.25 -12.18
C HIS A 153 -22.99 7.80 -13.66
N GLY A 154 -23.52 6.62 -13.99
CA GLY A 154 -23.49 6.06 -15.36
C GLY A 154 -22.23 5.28 -15.72
N ARG A 155 -21.23 5.23 -14.83
CA ARG A 155 -20.02 4.41 -14.93
C ARG A 155 -20.22 3.08 -14.21
N ILE A 156 -19.75 2.00 -14.83
CA ILE A 156 -19.59 0.70 -14.17
C ILE A 156 -18.09 0.48 -13.99
N GLU A 157 -17.66 0.28 -12.75
CA GLU A 157 -16.30 -0.10 -12.42
C GLU A 157 -16.31 -1.53 -11.90
N THR A 158 -15.65 -2.42 -12.65
CA THR A 158 -15.43 -3.81 -12.23
C THR A 158 -13.98 -3.95 -11.81
N ARG A 159 -13.76 -4.40 -10.57
CA ARG A 159 -12.43 -4.72 -10.07
C ARG A 159 -12.30 -6.21 -9.89
N VAL A 160 -11.17 -6.77 -10.31
CA VAL A 160 -10.85 -8.19 -10.19
C VAL A 160 -9.48 -8.30 -9.53
N ALA A 161 -9.39 -9.06 -8.45
CA ALA A 161 -8.13 -9.49 -7.86
C ALA A 161 -7.93 -10.97 -8.11
N LEU A 162 -6.73 -11.34 -8.54
CA LEU A 162 -6.28 -12.71 -8.60
C LEU A 162 -5.09 -12.89 -7.66
N VAL A 163 -5.07 -14.00 -6.93
CA VAL A 163 -4.00 -14.34 -5.99
C VAL A 163 -3.39 -15.68 -6.35
N ASN A 164 -2.12 -15.65 -6.70
CA ASN A 164 -1.32 -16.84 -6.89
C ASN A 164 -0.44 -17.10 -5.66
N ARG A 165 -0.44 -18.35 -5.21
CA ARG A 165 0.45 -18.83 -4.13
C ARG A 165 1.62 -19.66 -4.67
N ASP A 166 1.53 -20.11 -5.93
CA ASP A 166 2.65 -20.74 -6.62
C ASP A 166 3.58 -19.65 -7.15
N LEU A 167 4.69 -19.47 -6.44
CA LEU A 167 5.71 -18.48 -6.76
C LEU A 167 6.79 -19.01 -7.70
N SER A 168 6.70 -20.28 -8.15
CA SER A 168 7.71 -20.88 -9.04
C SER A 168 7.91 -20.09 -10.34
N VAL A 169 6.90 -19.34 -10.77
CA VAL A 169 6.97 -18.45 -11.93
C VAL A 169 7.92 -17.26 -11.75
N LEU A 170 8.20 -16.87 -10.50
CA LEU A 170 9.16 -15.80 -10.21
C LEU A 170 10.61 -16.28 -10.27
N GLY A 171 10.86 -17.59 -10.32
CA GLY A 171 12.20 -18.17 -10.28
C GLY A 171 13.01 -17.65 -9.08
N ASP A 172 14.27 -17.27 -9.32
CA ASP A 172 15.18 -16.79 -8.27
C ASP A 172 14.70 -15.48 -7.59
N ILE A 173 13.82 -14.71 -8.25
CA ILE A 173 13.30 -13.44 -7.72
C ILE A 173 12.52 -13.68 -6.42
N GLU A 174 11.86 -14.84 -6.29
CA GLU A 174 11.16 -15.22 -5.06
C GLU A 174 12.07 -15.10 -3.82
N HIS A 175 13.31 -15.58 -3.94
CA HIS A 175 14.27 -15.62 -2.83
C HIS A 175 14.85 -14.24 -2.49
N GLU A 176 14.67 -13.25 -3.36
CA GLU A 176 15.12 -11.90 -3.10
C GLU A 176 14.14 -11.08 -2.24
N TRP A 177 12.89 -11.54 -2.12
CA TRP A 177 11.85 -10.85 -1.36
C TRP A 177 11.63 -11.52 -0.01
N PRO A 178 11.87 -10.80 1.10
CA PRO A 178 11.84 -11.41 2.41
C PRO A 178 10.43 -11.85 2.74
N GLY A 179 10.28 -13.12 3.14
CA GLY A 179 9.01 -13.69 3.58
C GLY A 179 7.89 -13.68 2.53
N LEU A 180 8.20 -13.55 1.24
CA LEU A 180 7.22 -13.61 0.16
C LEU A 180 6.46 -14.95 0.20
N LYS A 181 5.12 -14.90 0.16
CA LYS A 181 4.27 -16.10 0.20
C LYS A 181 3.16 -16.10 -0.83
N SER A 182 2.82 -14.95 -1.40
CA SER A 182 1.84 -14.85 -2.47
C SER A 182 2.10 -13.63 -3.34
N MET A 183 1.63 -13.74 -4.57
CA MET A 183 1.65 -12.69 -5.58
C MET A 183 0.22 -12.49 -6.10
N GLY A 184 -0.09 -11.30 -6.58
CA GLY A 184 -1.42 -11.03 -7.11
C GLY A 184 -1.44 -9.89 -8.08
N ILE A 185 -2.54 -9.83 -8.83
CA ILE A 185 -2.83 -8.72 -9.73
C ILE A 185 -4.21 -8.19 -9.39
N VAL A 186 -4.37 -6.88 -9.49
CA VAL A 186 -5.63 -6.17 -9.34
C VAL A 186 -5.88 -5.43 -10.64
N ALA A 187 -6.92 -5.85 -11.36
CA ALA A 187 -7.39 -5.16 -12.55
C ALA A 187 -8.62 -4.30 -12.21
N SER A 188 -8.62 -3.04 -12.63
CA SER A 188 -9.80 -2.18 -12.63
C SER A 188 -10.23 -1.92 -14.07
N ILE A 189 -11.48 -2.23 -14.38
CA ILE A 189 -12.10 -2.08 -15.70
C ILE A 189 -13.22 -1.05 -15.55
N ARG A 190 -13.07 0.09 -16.23
CA ARG A 190 -14.08 1.14 -16.27
C ARG A 190 -14.83 1.11 -17.60
N GLN A 191 -16.15 1.08 -17.50
CA GLN A 191 -17.06 1.17 -18.64
C GLN A 191 -17.89 2.45 -18.53
N GLU A 192 -17.70 3.35 -19.49
CA GLU A 192 -18.61 4.46 -19.75
C GLU A 192 -19.40 4.11 -21.03
N SER A 193 -20.70 3.83 -20.90
CA SER A 193 -21.57 3.36 -21.98
C SER A 193 -21.23 1.95 -22.52
N ALA A 194 -21.58 1.62 -23.78
CA ALA A 194 -21.45 0.28 -24.37
C ALA A 194 -20.00 -0.12 -24.74
N VAL A 195 -19.00 0.72 -24.45
CA VAL A 195 -17.60 0.51 -24.80
C VAL A 195 -16.73 0.59 -23.55
N ALA A 196 -15.92 -0.44 -23.28
CA ALA A 196 -14.93 -0.42 -22.20
C ALA A 196 -13.87 0.65 -22.50
N THR A 197 -13.69 1.58 -21.56
CA THR A 197 -13.01 2.86 -21.85
C THR A 197 -11.62 2.93 -21.22
N GLU A 198 -11.39 2.25 -20.10
CA GLU A 198 -10.10 2.29 -19.42
C GLU A 198 -9.87 1.02 -18.58
N GLN A 199 -8.66 0.45 -18.70
CA GLN A 199 -8.21 -0.70 -17.91
C GLN A 199 -6.88 -0.35 -17.25
N ASP A 200 -6.81 -0.55 -15.94
CA ASP A 200 -5.59 -0.40 -15.15
C ASP A 200 -5.30 -1.71 -14.43
N VAL A 201 -4.03 -2.14 -14.43
CA VAL A 201 -3.58 -3.37 -13.78
C VAL A 201 -2.47 -3.02 -12.81
N SER A 202 -2.68 -3.36 -11.55
CA SER A 202 -1.71 -3.22 -10.47
C SER A 202 -1.19 -4.57 -10.05
N ILE A 203 0.12 -4.72 -10.00
CA ILE A 203 0.80 -5.92 -9.53
C ILE A 203 1.07 -5.79 -8.02
N LEU A 204 0.88 -6.86 -7.27
CA LEU A 204 1.05 -6.90 -5.82
C LEU A 204 1.89 -8.11 -5.39
N ILE A 205 2.74 -7.91 -4.39
CA ILE A 205 3.44 -9.00 -3.68
C ILE A 205 3.12 -8.96 -2.18
N CYS A 206 3.03 -10.13 -1.54
CA CYS A 206 2.56 -10.25 -0.18
C CYS A 206 3.33 -11.30 0.65
N SER A 207 3.60 -10.99 1.91
CA SER A 207 4.20 -11.94 2.85
C SER A 207 3.21 -12.87 3.55
N SER A 208 1.92 -12.70 3.27
CA SER A 208 0.84 -13.48 3.87
C SER A 208 0.24 -14.46 2.87
N GLN A 209 -0.30 -15.57 3.37
CA GLN A 209 -0.99 -16.58 2.56
C GLN A 209 -2.51 -16.33 2.47
N THR A 210 -3.03 -15.41 3.29
CA THR A 210 -4.47 -15.24 3.48
C THR A 210 -5.06 -14.34 2.39
N GLY A 211 -5.91 -14.88 1.52
CA GLY A 211 -6.59 -14.11 0.47
C GLY A 211 -7.58 -13.04 0.97
N HIS A 212 -7.85 -13.01 2.29
CA HIS A 212 -8.76 -12.04 2.91
C HIS A 212 -8.25 -10.59 2.86
N PHE A 213 -6.93 -10.43 2.69
CA PHE A 213 -6.26 -9.14 2.72
C PHE A 213 -6.46 -8.30 1.46
N ILE A 214 -6.59 -8.96 0.29
CA ILE A 214 -6.83 -8.23 -0.96
C ILE A 214 -8.23 -7.62 -0.96
N LYS A 215 -9.23 -8.32 -0.39
CA LYS A 215 -10.56 -7.76 -0.12
C LYS A 215 -10.50 -6.45 0.68
N ARG A 216 -9.58 -6.35 1.65
CA ARG A 216 -9.42 -5.15 2.49
C ARG A 216 -8.60 -4.07 1.80
N HIS A 217 -7.57 -4.41 1.02
CA HIS A 217 -6.83 -3.44 0.19
C HIS A 217 -7.76 -2.69 -0.78
N PHE A 218 -8.77 -3.37 -1.35
CA PHE A 218 -9.79 -2.73 -2.19
C PHE A 218 -10.57 -1.59 -1.53
N VAL A 219 -10.68 -1.58 -0.21
CA VAL A 219 -11.40 -0.53 0.54
C VAL A 219 -10.54 0.73 0.70
N VAL A 220 -9.22 0.60 0.62
CA VAL A 220 -8.25 1.66 0.92
C VAL A 220 -8.03 2.63 -0.24
N GLN A 221 -8.17 2.16 -1.48
CA GLN A 221 -7.92 2.98 -2.69
C GLN A 221 -9.16 3.75 -3.19
N ASN A 222 -10.25 3.80 -2.40
CA ASN A 222 -11.44 4.60 -2.71
C ASN A 222 -11.37 6.00 -2.09
#